data_AF-A0A927ZFG4-F1
#
_entry.id   AF-A0A927ZFG4-F1
#
_cell.length_a   1.000
_cell.length_b   1.000
_cell.length_c   1.000
_cell.angle_alpha   90.00
_cell.angle_beta   90.00
_cell.angle_gamma   90.00
#
_symmetry.space_group_name_H-M   'P 1'
#
loop_
_entity.id
_entity.type
_entity.pdbx_description
1 polymer ?
#
loop_
_entity_poly.entity_id
_entity_poly.type
_entity_poly.pdbx_seq_one_letter_code
_entity_poly.pdbx_strand_id
1 'polypeptide(L)'
;MKKKAIIEILSGVLCLTMLMSATVFAETGLKKISSETENNIISEEVKQQAEQYITEEGIITQAEDKGEYCRVQIDNDNMGMIFYIDEDAFIIDQQSGKRLTAKDLKSNMRITAILPAKAPMTLSLPPQTSQAVGFIIRSDNGSMDLSLYNDSLVNKNNTLKLNLSENTKIVDAKGSDKVFTAEDIKNNECAVLYTVSTRSIPAQTAPEMVIILDKENQLQPSEPEYVSLRNEAEAKGYKVEWTSNKKPIVLTKNDMKIEITVGSDGFEFTHRTKDMKALDQLEKMDLPMVLKNGQAMVSSNFIDALE
;
A
#
# COMPACT_ATOMS: atom_id res chain seq x y z
N MET A 1 -64.15 1.76 -39.78
CA MET A 1 -63.79 0.38 -39.34
C MET A 1 -62.62 -0.11 -40.19
N LYS A 2 -61.55 -0.61 -39.53
CA LYS A 2 -60.54 -1.58 -40.03
C LYS A 2 -59.57 -1.06 -41.12
N LYS A 3 -58.29 -1.45 -41.22
CA LYS A 3 -57.30 -2.19 -40.40
C LYS A 3 -55.94 -2.02 -41.12
N LYS A 4 -54.84 -2.22 -40.36
CA LYS A 4 -53.42 -2.37 -40.78
C LYS A 4 -53.16 -3.41 -41.89
N ALA A 5 -52.03 -3.28 -42.58
CA ALA A 5 -51.15 -4.34 -43.13
C ALA A 5 -49.71 -3.78 -43.13
N ILE A 6 -48.63 -4.35 -42.57
CA ILE A 6 -47.98 -5.69 -42.52
C ILE A 6 -47.17 -6.05 -43.78
N ILE A 7 -45.84 -5.99 -43.62
CA ILE A 7 -44.72 -6.92 -43.98
C ILE A 7 -44.77 -7.63 -45.33
N GLU A 8 -43.67 -7.54 -46.12
CA GLU A 8 -43.02 -8.71 -46.76
C GLU A 8 -41.50 -8.54 -46.93
N ILE A 9 -40.80 -9.65 -46.71
CA ILE A 9 -39.36 -9.93 -46.83
C ILE A 9 -39.19 -10.81 -48.08
N LEU A 10 -38.17 -10.58 -48.93
CA LEU A 10 -37.70 -11.56 -49.94
C LEU A 10 -36.27 -11.17 -50.36
N SER A 11 -35.21 -11.84 -49.87
CA SER A 11 -34.65 -13.14 -50.27
C SER A 11 -34.07 -13.18 -51.70
N GLY A 12 -32.75 -13.36 -51.78
CA GLY A 12 -31.99 -13.62 -53.00
C GLY A 12 -30.88 -14.66 -52.76
N VAL A 13 -31.26 -15.94 -52.92
CA VAL A 13 -30.60 -17.04 -53.67
C VAL A 13 -29.09 -17.29 -53.40
N LEU A 14 -28.63 -18.36 -52.72
CA LEU A 14 -28.68 -19.82 -52.98
C LEU A 14 -27.67 -20.34 -54.04
N CYS A 15 -26.72 -21.14 -53.56
CA CYS A 15 -26.20 -22.42 -54.12
C CYS A 15 -24.97 -22.85 -53.27
N LEU A 16 -25.05 -23.84 -52.35
CA LEU A 16 -25.20 -25.30 -52.49
C LEU A 16 -24.06 -25.91 -53.33
N THR A 17 -23.12 -26.64 -52.72
CA THR A 17 -23.12 -28.12 -52.56
C THR A 17 -22.22 -28.57 -51.38
N MET A 18 -22.72 -29.39 -50.42
CA MET A 18 -22.60 -30.86 -50.29
C MET A 18 -21.15 -31.39 -50.17
N LEU A 19 -20.72 -32.31 -49.29
CA LEU A 19 -21.37 -33.25 -48.36
C LEU A 19 -20.28 -33.94 -47.49
N MET A 20 -20.71 -34.42 -46.32
CA MET A 20 -20.27 -35.64 -45.59
C MET A 20 -19.04 -35.63 -44.66
N SER A 21 -19.38 -35.93 -43.42
CA SER A 21 -18.61 -36.27 -42.21
C SER A 21 -18.01 -37.68 -42.22
N ALA A 22 -16.86 -37.87 -41.57
CA ALA A 22 -16.55 -39.04 -40.73
C ALA A 22 -15.36 -38.78 -39.80
N THR A 23 -15.36 -39.50 -38.69
CA THR A 23 -14.64 -39.32 -37.42
C THR A 23 -13.23 -39.89 -37.34
N VAL A 24 -12.39 -39.22 -36.53
CA VAL A 24 -11.38 -39.71 -35.55
C VAL A 24 -10.80 -41.13 -35.71
N PHE A 25 -9.47 -41.23 -35.75
CA PHE A 25 -8.67 -42.26 -35.07
C PHE A 25 -7.30 -41.69 -34.66
N ALA A 26 -6.87 -42.02 -33.45
CA ALA A 26 -5.56 -41.72 -32.88
C ALA A 26 -4.53 -42.83 -33.20
N GLU A 27 -3.25 -42.53 -32.90
CA GLU A 27 -2.20 -43.44 -32.41
C GLU A 27 -0.90 -43.55 -33.25
N THR A 28 0.15 -42.95 -32.66
CA THR A 28 1.59 -43.32 -32.62
C THR A 28 2.47 -43.37 -33.88
N GLY A 29 3.63 -42.70 -33.79
CA GLY A 29 4.82 -43.04 -34.58
C GLY A 29 5.81 -41.89 -34.78
N LEU A 30 6.82 -41.78 -33.90
CA LEU A 30 7.95 -40.84 -33.96
C LEU A 30 8.74 -40.86 -35.29
N LYS A 31 9.19 -39.70 -35.79
CA LYS A 31 10.61 -39.26 -35.75
C LYS A 31 10.83 -37.81 -36.25
N LYS A 32 11.52 -37.06 -35.38
CA LYS A 32 12.10 -35.71 -35.40
C LYS A 32 12.94 -35.36 -36.65
N ILE A 33 12.89 -34.09 -37.09
CA ILE A 33 14.03 -33.12 -37.20
C ILE A 33 13.49 -31.73 -37.61
N SER A 34 13.70 -30.75 -36.70
CA SER A 34 13.88 -29.28 -36.81
C SER A 34 13.40 -28.55 -38.08
N SER A 35 12.73 -27.40 -38.03
CA SER A 35 12.93 -26.22 -37.17
C SER A 35 11.76 -25.25 -37.39
N GLU A 36 10.99 -24.90 -36.36
CA GLU A 36 10.01 -23.80 -36.41
C GLU A 36 10.42 -22.73 -35.40
N THR A 37 10.66 -21.52 -35.92
CA THR A 37 10.76 -20.31 -35.12
C THR A 37 9.33 -19.93 -34.75
N GLU A 38 8.88 -20.40 -33.59
CA GLU A 38 7.65 -19.92 -32.97
C GLU A 38 7.92 -18.53 -32.37
N ASN A 39 7.27 -17.53 -32.96
CA ASN A 39 7.08 -16.22 -32.36
C ASN A 39 6.29 -16.41 -31.06
N ASN A 40 7.01 -16.46 -29.95
CA ASN A 40 6.43 -16.40 -28.62
C ASN A 40 5.88 -15.00 -28.41
N ILE A 41 4.56 -14.83 -28.61
CA ILE A 41 3.82 -13.68 -28.11
C ILE A 41 3.92 -13.77 -26.60
N ILE A 42 4.85 -13.00 -26.04
CA ILE A 42 4.90 -12.72 -24.61
C ILE A 42 3.60 -11.98 -24.33
N SER A 43 2.60 -12.70 -23.82
CA SER A 43 1.52 -12.11 -23.06
C SER A 43 2.18 -11.44 -21.86
N GLU A 44 2.42 -10.14 -21.95
CA GLU A 44 2.70 -9.32 -20.80
C GLU A 44 1.53 -9.53 -19.83
N GLU A 45 1.79 -10.30 -18.78
CA GLU A 45 0.97 -10.27 -17.58
C GLU A 45 0.97 -8.82 -17.13
N VAL A 46 -0.12 -8.11 -17.43
CA VAL A 46 -0.43 -6.83 -16.79
C VAL A 46 -0.51 -7.15 -15.31
N LYS A 47 0.60 -6.94 -14.58
CA LYS A 47 0.61 -6.92 -13.13
C LYS A 47 -0.38 -5.83 -12.73
N GLN A 48 -1.61 -6.23 -12.39
CA GLN A 48 -2.57 -5.34 -11.74
C GLN A 48 -1.96 -4.97 -10.39
N GLN A 49 -1.28 -3.83 -10.35
CA GLN A 49 -0.78 -3.26 -9.11
C GLN A 49 -1.99 -3.06 -8.19
N ALA A 50 -2.05 -3.79 -7.06
CA ALA A 50 -3.11 -3.63 -6.08
C ALA A 50 -3.15 -2.17 -5.60
N GLU A 51 -4.35 -1.66 -5.32
CA GLU A 51 -4.52 -0.35 -4.66
C GLU A 51 -3.81 -0.40 -3.31
N GLN A 52 -2.92 0.56 -3.04
CA GLN A 52 -2.13 0.56 -1.80
C GLN A 52 -2.93 1.17 -0.67
N TYR A 53 -3.89 2.02 -1.00
CA TYR A 53 -4.78 2.67 -0.06
C TYR A 53 -6.25 2.36 -0.38
N ILE A 54 -7.07 2.37 0.66
CA ILE A 54 -8.52 2.31 0.61
C ILE A 54 -9.09 3.51 1.37
N THR A 55 -10.38 3.77 1.16
CA THR A 55 -11.09 4.84 1.87
C THR A 55 -12.27 4.30 2.66
N GLU A 56 -12.46 4.84 3.86
CA GLU A 56 -13.68 4.67 4.65
C GLU A 56 -14.34 6.04 4.84
N GLU A 57 -15.57 6.16 4.35
CA GLU A 57 -16.34 7.40 4.44
C GLU A 57 -17.42 7.27 5.52
N GLY A 58 -17.67 8.35 6.25
CA GLY A 58 -18.71 8.40 7.27
C GLY A 58 -18.88 9.76 7.93
N ILE A 59 -19.85 9.85 8.83
CA ILE A 59 -20.11 11.05 9.65
C ILE A 59 -19.49 10.85 11.02
N ILE A 60 -18.69 11.80 11.49
CA ILE A 60 -18.14 11.75 12.84
C ILE A 60 -19.29 11.81 13.86
N THR A 61 -19.42 10.78 14.69
CA THR A 61 -20.35 10.77 15.83
C THR A 61 -19.66 11.26 17.10
N GLN A 62 -18.37 10.95 17.26
CA GLN A 62 -17.59 11.30 18.43
C GLN A 62 -16.14 11.58 18.06
N ALA A 63 -15.56 12.65 18.60
CA ALA A 63 -14.13 12.97 18.50
C ALA A 63 -13.62 13.36 19.89
N GLU A 64 -12.60 12.65 20.39
CA GLU A 64 -12.04 12.86 21.72
C GLU A 64 -10.52 12.99 21.68
N ASP A 65 -10.01 14.15 22.08
CA ASP A 65 -8.59 14.36 22.31
C ASP A 65 -8.17 13.65 23.62
N LYS A 66 -7.26 12.68 23.52
CA LYS A 66 -6.68 11.94 24.66
C LYS A 66 -5.25 12.39 24.98
N GLY A 67 -4.78 13.50 24.40
CA GLY A 67 -3.42 14.01 24.56
C GLY A 67 -2.47 13.39 23.55
N GLU A 68 -2.13 12.11 23.70
CA GLU A 68 -1.20 11.40 22.80
C GLU A 68 -1.83 10.99 21.47
N TYR A 69 -3.15 10.83 21.44
CA TYR A 69 -3.91 10.48 20.25
C TYR A 69 -5.32 11.07 20.31
N CYS A 70 -5.97 11.18 19.16
CA CYS A 70 -7.39 11.51 19.06
C CYS A 70 -8.20 10.26 18.72
N ARG A 71 -9.25 9.97 19.49
CA ARG A 71 -10.21 8.90 19.16
C ARG A 71 -11.35 9.48 18.34
N VAL A 72 -11.50 9.05 17.09
CA VAL A 72 -12.56 9.48 16.19
C VAL A 72 -13.44 8.31 15.82
N GLN A 73 -14.73 8.40 16.10
CA GLN A 73 -15.73 7.41 15.71
C GLN A 73 -16.58 7.96 14.57
N ILE A 74 -16.66 7.21 13.48
CA ILE A 74 -17.58 7.49 12.37
C ILE A 74 -18.75 6.51 12.40
N ASP A 75 -19.88 6.99 11.89
CA ASP A 75 -21.02 6.16 11.51
C ASP A 75 -21.12 6.12 9.98
N ASN A 76 -21.37 4.92 9.45
CA ASN A 76 -21.52 4.65 8.03
C ASN A 76 -22.35 3.37 7.82
N ASP A 77 -22.63 3.04 6.56
CA ASP A 77 -23.46 1.87 6.22
C ASP A 77 -22.84 0.53 6.68
N ASN A 78 -21.54 0.51 7.01
CA ASN A 78 -20.79 -0.64 7.48
C ASN A 78 -20.70 -0.73 9.02
N MET A 79 -21.70 -0.18 9.73
CA MET A 79 -21.80 -0.18 11.21
C MET A 79 -20.77 0.71 11.92
N GLY A 80 -20.14 1.62 11.18
CA GLY A 80 -19.18 2.58 11.69
C GLY A 80 -17.76 2.04 11.86
N MET A 81 -16.85 2.92 12.24
CA MET A 81 -15.44 2.59 12.48
C MET A 81 -14.87 3.54 13.56
N ILE A 82 -13.92 3.06 14.35
CA ILE A 82 -13.17 3.88 15.30
C ILE A 82 -11.72 4.00 14.84
N PHE A 83 -11.23 5.24 14.78
CA PHE A 83 -9.86 5.58 14.48
C PHE A 83 -9.15 6.09 15.75
N TYR A 84 -7.91 5.63 15.93
CA TYR A 84 -6.96 6.23 16.86
C TYR A 84 -5.92 6.98 16.03
N ILE A 85 -5.95 8.31 16.10
CA ILE A 85 -5.20 9.19 15.20
C ILE A 85 -4.02 9.76 15.99
N ASP A 86 -2.81 9.55 15.49
CA ASP A 86 -1.59 10.20 16.00
C ASP A 86 -1.36 11.58 15.34
N GLU A 87 -0.23 12.22 15.64
CA GLU A 87 0.11 13.54 15.08
C GLU A 87 0.57 13.49 13.60
N ASP A 88 0.89 12.29 13.08
CA ASP A 88 1.45 12.12 11.73
C ASP A 88 0.35 12.08 10.65
N ALA A 89 -0.87 11.68 11.02
CA ALA A 89 -1.99 11.65 10.11
C ALA A 89 -2.35 13.07 9.60
N PHE A 90 -2.37 13.24 8.26
CA PHE A 90 -2.77 14.52 7.69
C PHE A 90 -4.28 14.72 7.78
N ILE A 91 -4.71 15.95 8.04
CA ILE A 91 -6.13 16.30 8.02
C ILE A 91 -6.31 17.49 7.10
N ILE A 92 -7.16 17.35 6.08
CA ILE A 92 -7.41 18.39 5.08
C ILE A 92 -8.89 18.73 5.05
N ASP A 93 -9.19 20.02 5.14
CA ASP A 93 -10.52 20.54 4.86
C ASP A 93 -10.67 20.77 3.35
N GLN A 94 -11.55 20.00 2.70
CA GLN A 94 -11.71 20.05 1.25
C GLN A 94 -12.25 21.41 0.77
N GLN A 95 -13.08 22.08 1.56
CA GLN A 95 -13.70 23.35 1.16
C GLN A 95 -12.68 24.49 1.13
N SER A 96 -11.80 24.54 2.13
CA SER A 96 -10.82 25.61 2.32
C SER A 96 -9.42 25.28 1.80
N GLY A 97 -9.14 23.99 1.52
CA GLY A 97 -7.81 23.51 1.12
C GLY A 97 -6.74 23.65 2.21
N LYS A 98 -7.16 23.80 3.48
CA LYS A 98 -6.27 23.98 4.63
C LYS A 98 -5.97 22.65 5.30
N ARG A 99 -4.73 22.52 5.76
CA ARG A 99 -4.31 21.45 6.67
C ARG A 99 -4.75 21.83 8.08
N LEU A 100 -5.39 20.88 8.75
CA LEU A 100 -5.93 21.00 10.10
C LEU A 100 -5.28 19.97 11.01
N THR A 101 -5.67 19.99 12.27
CA THR A 101 -5.21 19.06 13.31
C THR A 101 -6.35 18.17 13.79
N ALA A 102 -6.03 17.10 14.51
CA ALA A 102 -7.06 16.18 15.04
C ALA A 102 -8.04 16.86 16.00
N LYS A 103 -7.66 18.00 16.58
CA LYS A 103 -8.50 18.83 17.47
C LYS A 103 -9.58 19.61 16.72
N ASP A 104 -9.42 19.76 15.40
CA ASP A 104 -10.39 20.45 14.55
C ASP A 104 -11.55 19.52 14.14
N LEU A 105 -11.38 18.20 14.29
CA LEU A 105 -12.41 17.20 14.03
C LEU A 105 -13.53 17.26 15.06
N LYS A 106 -14.78 17.35 14.59
CA LYS A 106 -15.97 17.51 15.44
C LYS A 106 -17.09 16.59 14.96
N SER A 107 -17.99 16.25 15.89
CA SER A 107 -19.22 15.54 15.56
C SER A 107 -20.00 16.25 14.45
N ASN A 108 -20.68 15.47 13.62
CA ASN A 108 -21.45 15.89 12.45
C ASN A 108 -20.62 16.36 11.24
N MET A 109 -19.29 16.24 11.26
CA MET A 109 -18.46 16.41 10.05
C MET A 109 -18.49 15.13 9.21
N ARG A 110 -18.70 15.27 7.90
CA ARG A 110 -18.50 14.18 6.93
C ARG A 110 -17.01 14.08 6.61
N ILE A 111 -16.44 12.89 6.76
CA ILE A 111 -15.03 12.65 6.47
C ILE A 111 -14.84 11.44 5.57
N THR A 112 -13.71 11.43 4.85
CA THR A 112 -13.14 10.24 4.24
C THR A 112 -11.80 9.97 4.91
N ALA A 113 -11.70 8.85 5.60
CA ALA A 113 -10.44 8.32 6.12
C ALA A 113 -9.70 7.57 5.01
N ILE A 114 -8.39 7.77 4.90
CA ILE A 114 -7.51 7.07 3.96
C ILE A 114 -6.64 6.11 4.77
N LEU A 115 -6.62 4.85 4.39
CA LEU A 115 -5.95 3.76 5.11
C LEU A 115 -5.15 2.92 4.13
N PRO A 116 -4.00 2.33 4.51
CA PRO A 116 -3.39 1.28 3.71
C PRO A 116 -4.39 0.13 3.49
N ALA A 117 -4.44 -0.43 2.29
CA ALA A 117 -5.40 -1.48 1.92
C ALA A 117 -5.31 -2.76 2.78
N LYS A 118 -4.17 -2.95 3.46
CA LYS A 118 -3.90 -4.06 4.39
C LYS A 118 -3.79 -3.62 5.84
N ALA A 119 -4.34 -2.45 6.17
CA ALA A 119 -4.32 -1.92 7.53
C ALA A 119 -4.91 -2.94 8.53
N PRO A 120 -4.17 -3.35 9.59
CA PRO A 120 -4.74 -4.14 10.67
C PRO A 120 -5.90 -3.41 11.34
N MET A 121 -6.94 -4.19 11.66
CA MET A 121 -8.14 -3.73 12.37
C MET A 121 -8.61 -4.78 13.38
N THR A 122 -9.29 -4.32 14.43
CA THR A 122 -9.87 -5.22 15.44
C THR A 122 -11.07 -5.99 14.88
N LEU A 123 -11.33 -7.17 15.43
CA LEU A 123 -12.55 -7.96 15.14
C LEU A 123 -13.76 -7.51 16.01
N SER A 124 -13.71 -6.31 16.58
CA SER A 124 -14.82 -5.74 17.36
C SER A 124 -15.86 -5.09 16.46
N LEU A 125 -16.98 -4.70 17.06
CA LEU A 125 -18.02 -3.91 16.39
C LEU A 125 -18.28 -2.60 17.17
N PRO A 126 -18.01 -1.41 16.59
CA PRO A 126 -17.37 -1.20 15.30
C PRO A 126 -15.90 -1.68 15.27
N PRO A 127 -15.34 -1.99 14.08
CA PRO A 127 -13.92 -2.21 13.91
C PRO A 127 -13.10 -0.98 14.31
N GLN A 128 -11.87 -1.21 14.75
CA GLN A 128 -10.99 -0.14 15.22
C GLN A 128 -9.60 -0.27 14.59
N THR A 129 -8.96 0.86 14.27
CA THR A 129 -7.62 0.90 13.71
C THR A 129 -6.87 2.19 14.06
N SER A 130 -5.55 2.11 14.15
CA SER A 130 -4.64 3.26 14.27
C SER A 130 -3.93 3.60 12.97
N GLN A 131 -4.28 2.94 11.86
CA GLN A 131 -3.49 2.98 10.63
C GLN A 131 -3.96 4.02 9.61
N ALA A 132 -4.86 4.92 9.99
CA ALA A 132 -5.31 5.96 9.09
C ALA A 132 -4.15 6.91 8.79
N VAL A 133 -3.77 7.05 7.53
CA VAL A 133 -2.69 7.97 7.11
C VAL A 133 -3.19 9.40 6.96
N GLY A 134 -4.49 9.58 6.82
CA GLY A 134 -5.09 10.91 6.81
C GLY A 134 -6.60 10.91 6.66
N PHE A 135 -7.16 12.11 6.82
CA PHE A 135 -8.59 12.38 6.77
C PHE A 135 -8.87 13.58 5.88
N ILE A 136 -9.89 13.46 5.04
CA ILE A 136 -10.43 14.56 4.25
C ILE A 136 -11.80 14.93 4.82
N ILE A 137 -11.94 16.15 5.35
CA ILE A 137 -13.25 16.71 5.69
C ILE A 137 -13.94 17.07 4.38
N ARG A 138 -15.06 16.39 4.10
CA ARG A 138 -15.77 16.45 2.83
C ARG A 138 -16.62 17.72 2.75
N SER A 139 -16.62 18.32 1.56
CA SER A 139 -17.55 19.40 1.21
C SER A 139 -18.72 18.84 0.40
N ASP A 140 -19.90 19.44 0.53
CA ASP A 140 -21.13 18.95 -0.15
C ASP A 140 -21.00 18.90 -1.68
N ASN A 141 -20.25 19.83 -2.26
CA ASN A 141 -20.03 19.94 -3.71
C ASN A 141 -18.68 19.35 -4.15
N GLY A 142 -17.93 18.73 -3.23
CA GLY A 142 -16.59 18.23 -3.48
C GLY A 142 -16.59 16.77 -3.92
N SER A 143 -15.79 16.47 -4.93
CA SER A 143 -15.48 15.11 -5.37
C SER A 143 -14.05 14.73 -4.95
N MET A 144 -13.80 13.43 -4.81
CA MET A 144 -12.46 12.92 -4.58
C MET A 144 -12.25 11.64 -5.36
N ASP A 145 -11.04 11.50 -5.87
CA ASP A 145 -10.54 10.26 -6.47
C ASP A 145 -9.28 9.86 -5.70
N LEU A 146 -9.24 8.61 -5.25
CA LEU A 146 -8.05 7.99 -4.69
C LEU A 146 -7.56 6.97 -5.73
N SER A 147 -6.41 7.23 -6.35
CA SER A 147 -5.92 6.32 -7.39
C SER A 147 -4.43 6.51 -7.68
N LEU A 148 -3.85 5.50 -8.32
CA LEU A 148 -2.54 5.60 -8.97
C LEU A 148 -2.70 6.39 -10.28
N TYR A 149 -1.89 7.42 -10.47
CA TYR A 149 -1.86 8.21 -11.69
C TYR A 149 -0.66 7.84 -12.56
N ASN A 150 -0.89 7.58 -13.84
CA ASN A 150 0.19 7.25 -14.78
C ASN A 150 0.94 8.50 -15.27
N ASP A 151 1.91 8.31 -16.17
CA ASP A 151 2.73 9.40 -16.76
C ASP A 151 1.91 10.48 -17.49
N SER A 152 0.69 10.14 -17.93
CA SER A 152 -0.25 11.05 -18.59
C SER A 152 -1.27 11.66 -17.62
N LEU A 153 -1.08 11.51 -16.31
CA LEU A 153 -1.98 11.94 -15.24
C LEU A 153 -3.40 11.41 -15.42
N VAL A 154 -3.52 10.17 -15.91
CA VAL A 154 -4.78 9.43 -15.97
C VAL A 154 -4.77 8.41 -14.84
N ASN A 155 -5.88 8.34 -14.10
CA ASN A 155 -6.03 7.38 -13.02
C ASN A 155 -6.02 5.93 -13.54
N LYS A 156 -5.72 4.98 -12.66
CA LYS A 156 -5.56 3.55 -12.99
C LYS A 156 -6.75 2.96 -13.76
N ASN A 157 -7.96 3.43 -13.44
CA ASN A 157 -9.21 2.92 -14.02
C ASN A 157 -9.60 3.63 -15.33
N ASN A 158 -8.79 4.57 -15.85
CA ASN A 158 -9.08 5.37 -17.04
C ASN A 158 -10.41 6.13 -16.97
N THR A 159 -10.83 6.53 -15.77
CA THR A 159 -12.07 7.28 -15.53
C THR A 159 -11.85 8.76 -15.33
N LEU A 160 -10.65 9.18 -14.87
CA LEU A 160 -10.32 10.57 -14.58
C LEU A 160 -8.93 10.93 -15.11
N LYS A 161 -8.82 12.10 -15.75
CA LYS A 161 -7.57 12.72 -16.20
C LYS A 161 -7.40 14.10 -15.57
N LEU A 162 -6.22 14.37 -15.03
CA LEU A 162 -5.89 15.65 -14.41
C LEU A 162 -5.31 16.62 -15.43
N ASN A 163 -5.87 17.82 -15.49
CA ASN A 163 -5.35 18.96 -16.20
C ASN A 163 -4.90 19.99 -15.16
N LEU A 164 -3.67 19.86 -14.69
CA LEU A 164 -3.12 20.73 -13.64
C LEU A 164 -3.09 22.18 -14.10
N SER A 165 -3.43 23.08 -13.18
CA SER A 165 -3.39 24.53 -13.39
C SER A 165 -2.43 25.18 -12.39
N GLU A 166 -2.11 26.46 -12.57
CA GLU A 166 -1.31 27.24 -11.60
C GLU A 166 -1.96 27.31 -10.21
N ASN A 167 -3.28 27.09 -10.13
CA ASN A 167 -4.04 27.10 -8.88
C ASN A 167 -4.10 25.72 -8.20
N THR A 168 -3.60 24.66 -8.84
CA THR A 168 -3.60 23.32 -8.26
C THR A 168 -2.55 23.23 -7.17
N LYS A 169 -2.99 22.99 -5.92
CA LYS A 169 -2.09 22.81 -4.79
C LYS A 169 -1.64 21.35 -4.70
N ILE A 170 -0.35 21.09 -4.82
CA ILE A 170 0.24 19.75 -4.69
C ILE A 170 0.97 19.67 -3.36
N VAL A 171 0.62 18.67 -2.55
CA VAL A 171 1.21 18.41 -1.23
C VAL A 171 1.47 16.92 -1.06
N ASP A 172 2.33 16.55 -0.13
CA ASP A 172 2.47 15.17 0.33
C ASP A 172 1.67 14.92 1.62
N ALA A 173 1.45 13.63 1.92
CA ALA A 173 0.84 13.20 3.17
C ALA A 173 1.63 13.71 4.38
N LYS A 174 2.97 13.70 4.32
CA LYS A 174 3.86 14.12 5.43
C LYS A 174 3.84 15.63 5.71
N GLY A 175 3.34 16.45 4.79
CA GLY A 175 3.29 17.90 4.97
C GLY A 175 4.66 18.57 4.86
N SER A 176 5.55 18.06 4.01
CA SER A 176 6.87 18.65 3.79
C SER A 176 6.78 20.02 3.10
N ASP A 177 7.77 20.86 3.37
CA ASP A 177 7.93 22.18 2.71
C ASP A 177 8.48 22.06 1.27
N LYS A 178 8.55 20.84 0.72
CA LYS A 178 9.02 20.61 -0.65
C LYS A 178 8.01 21.19 -1.63
N VAL A 179 8.52 21.87 -2.66
CA VAL A 179 7.70 22.27 -3.81
C VAL A 179 7.49 21.06 -4.71
N PHE A 180 6.24 20.61 -4.82
CA PHE A 180 5.85 19.50 -5.67
C PHE A 180 5.40 19.96 -7.05
N THR A 181 5.61 19.11 -8.04
CA THR A 181 5.32 19.36 -9.45
C THR A 181 4.45 18.25 -10.04
N ALA A 182 4.04 18.44 -11.29
CA ALA A 182 3.35 17.41 -12.06
C ALA A 182 4.12 16.09 -12.14
N GLU A 183 5.45 16.13 -12.07
CA GLU A 183 6.30 14.94 -12.12
C GLU A 183 6.14 14.08 -10.87
N ASP A 184 5.97 14.70 -9.70
CA ASP A 184 5.84 13.99 -8.43
C ASP A 184 4.51 13.21 -8.32
N ILE A 185 3.50 13.56 -9.14
CA ILE A 185 2.21 12.86 -9.20
C ILE A 185 2.33 11.54 -9.99
N LYS A 186 3.22 11.50 -10.98
CA LYS A 186 3.34 10.36 -11.90
C LYS A 186 3.78 9.10 -11.16
N ASN A 187 3.09 8.00 -11.44
CA ASN A 187 3.31 6.67 -10.87
C ASN A 187 3.25 6.63 -9.33
N ASN A 188 2.49 7.57 -8.74
CA ASN A 188 2.20 7.63 -7.32
C ASN A 188 0.69 7.61 -7.06
N GLU A 189 0.32 7.06 -5.92
CA GLU A 189 -1.06 7.01 -5.47
C GLU A 189 -1.40 8.35 -4.83
N CYS A 190 -2.48 8.97 -5.30
CA CYS A 190 -2.83 10.32 -4.92
C CYS A 190 -4.30 10.38 -4.51
N ALA A 191 -4.58 11.17 -3.47
CA ALA A 191 -5.92 11.67 -3.20
C ALA A 191 -6.08 13.01 -3.93
N VAL A 192 -6.97 13.04 -4.92
CA VAL A 192 -7.27 14.21 -5.75
C VAL A 192 -8.60 14.80 -5.33
N LEU A 193 -8.60 16.08 -4.97
CA LEU A 193 -9.79 16.84 -4.60
C LEU A 193 -10.16 17.79 -5.74
N TYR A 194 -11.40 17.68 -6.21
CA TYR A 194 -11.93 18.47 -7.32
C TYR A 194 -13.42 18.76 -7.13
N THR A 195 -13.92 19.88 -7.67
CA THR A 195 -15.37 20.20 -7.64
C THR A 195 -16.09 19.93 -8.96
N VAL A 196 -15.42 20.13 -10.09
CA VAL A 196 -16.02 20.04 -11.42
C VAL A 196 -15.19 19.20 -12.37
N SER A 197 -15.84 18.47 -13.27
CA SER A 197 -15.20 17.71 -14.35
C SER A 197 -16.02 17.74 -15.63
N THR A 198 -15.39 17.41 -16.76
CA THR A 198 -16.09 17.15 -18.02
C THR A 198 -16.88 15.83 -17.95
N ARG A 199 -17.74 15.59 -18.96
CA ARG A 199 -18.50 14.34 -19.13
C ARG A 199 -17.86 13.38 -20.16
N SER A 200 -16.58 13.55 -20.47
CA SER A 200 -15.83 12.65 -21.35
C SER A 200 -15.45 11.35 -20.62
N ILE A 201 -14.91 10.38 -21.36
CA ILE A 201 -14.28 9.19 -20.79
C ILE A 201 -12.84 9.14 -21.34
N PRO A 202 -11.81 9.37 -20.50
CA PRO A 202 -11.89 9.77 -19.09
C PRO A 202 -12.49 11.17 -18.92
N ALA A 203 -13.13 11.41 -17.77
CA ALA A 203 -13.51 12.76 -17.35
C ALA A 203 -12.23 13.59 -17.15
N GLN A 204 -12.30 14.90 -17.40
CA GLN A 204 -11.17 15.80 -17.23
C GLN A 204 -11.49 16.83 -16.16
N THR A 205 -10.55 17.07 -15.25
CA THR A 205 -10.70 18.08 -14.18
C THR A 205 -9.43 18.89 -14.00
N ALA A 206 -9.57 20.14 -13.57
CA ALA A 206 -8.49 20.93 -12.99
C ALA A 206 -8.64 20.84 -11.47
N PRO A 207 -7.88 19.95 -10.79
CA PRO A 207 -8.10 19.70 -9.38
C PRO A 207 -7.68 20.91 -8.55
N GLU A 208 -8.39 21.15 -7.44
CA GLU A 208 -7.99 22.18 -6.49
C GLU A 208 -6.80 21.72 -5.64
N MET A 209 -6.74 20.42 -5.34
CA MET A 209 -5.65 19.84 -4.57
C MET A 209 -5.30 18.40 -5.00
N VAL A 210 -4.01 18.09 -5.00
CA VAL A 210 -3.48 16.74 -5.14
C VAL A 210 -2.62 16.43 -3.93
N ILE A 211 -2.95 15.35 -3.22
CA ILE A 211 -2.22 14.87 -2.05
C ILE A 211 -1.51 13.57 -2.46
N ILE A 212 -0.18 13.60 -2.50
CA ILE A 212 0.66 12.45 -2.82
C ILE A 212 0.76 11.57 -1.57
N LEU A 213 0.34 10.32 -1.69
CA LEU A 213 0.44 9.33 -0.62
C LEU A 213 1.75 8.57 -0.80
N ASP A 214 2.67 8.75 0.15
CA ASP A 214 4.00 8.13 0.08
C ASP A 214 3.91 6.60 0.05
N LYS A 215 4.81 5.97 -0.71
CA LYS A 215 4.98 4.50 -0.74
C LYS A 215 5.54 3.95 0.58
N GLU A 216 6.14 4.80 1.40
CA GLU A 216 6.76 4.43 2.68
C GLU A 216 5.76 4.23 3.83
N ASN A 217 4.52 4.71 3.70
CA ASN A 217 3.49 4.49 4.73
C ASN A 217 2.90 3.07 4.72
N GLN A 218 3.52 2.17 3.97
CA GLN A 218 3.26 0.76 4.13
C GLN A 218 3.99 0.27 5.38
N LEU A 219 3.22 -0.23 6.35
CA LEU A 219 3.64 -1.44 7.06
C LEU A 219 3.75 -2.57 6.03
N GLN A 220 4.77 -2.51 5.18
CA GLN A 220 5.40 -3.73 4.71
C GLN A 220 5.96 -4.35 6.00
N PRO A 221 5.76 -5.65 6.27
CA PRO A 221 6.84 -6.34 6.97
C PRO A 221 8.06 -6.07 6.09
N SER A 222 8.93 -5.14 6.51
CA SER A 222 10.15 -4.82 5.78
C SER A 222 10.79 -6.15 5.49
N GLU A 223 11.05 -6.47 4.21
CA GLU A 223 11.88 -7.64 3.94
C GLU A 223 13.09 -7.52 4.86
N PRO A 224 13.39 -8.54 5.67
CA PRO A 224 14.37 -8.39 6.74
C PRO A 224 15.66 -7.86 6.11
N GLU A 225 16.07 -6.66 6.52
CA GLU A 225 17.21 -6.00 5.92
C GLU A 225 18.46 -6.38 6.69
N TYR A 226 19.58 -6.52 5.97
CA TYR A 226 20.88 -6.73 6.58
C TYR A 226 21.44 -5.40 7.10
N VAL A 227 21.62 -5.32 8.41
CA VAL A 227 22.26 -4.20 9.10
C VAL A 227 23.58 -4.63 9.73
N SER A 228 24.48 -3.67 9.97
CA SER A 228 25.80 -3.95 10.53
C SER A 228 25.72 -4.25 12.02
N LEU A 229 25.99 -5.51 12.41
CA LEU A 229 25.90 -5.95 13.80
C LEU A 229 26.76 -5.10 14.74
N ARG A 230 28.00 -4.82 14.32
CA ARG A 230 28.96 -4.10 15.16
C ARG A 230 28.51 -2.66 15.40
N ASN A 231 28.20 -1.94 14.32
CA ASN A 231 27.89 -0.51 14.41
C ASN A 231 26.62 -0.29 15.24
N GLU A 232 25.57 -1.06 14.95
CA GLU A 232 24.28 -0.91 15.63
C GLU A 232 24.33 -1.35 17.10
N ALA A 233 25.03 -2.46 17.39
CA ALA A 233 25.15 -2.92 18.76
C ALA A 233 26.03 -1.98 19.62
N GLU A 234 27.14 -1.47 19.07
CA GLU A 234 27.99 -0.49 19.76
C GLU A 234 27.25 0.84 19.99
N ALA A 235 26.42 1.28 19.03
CA ALA A 235 25.54 2.44 19.19
C ALA A 235 24.54 2.26 20.34
N LYS A 236 24.04 1.04 20.54
CA LYS A 236 23.20 0.64 21.67
C LYS A 236 23.99 0.31 22.95
N GLY A 237 25.31 0.53 22.97
CA GLY A 237 26.16 0.37 24.15
C GLY A 237 26.58 -1.07 24.46
N TYR A 238 26.46 -1.99 23.52
CA TYR A 238 27.02 -3.34 23.64
C TYR A 238 28.49 -3.36 23.25
N LYS A 239 29.28 -4.15 23.96
CA LYS A 239 30.65 -4.50 23.57
C LYS A 239 30.61 -5.70 22.63
N VAL A 240 31.20 -5.58 21.44
CA VAL A 240 31.21 -6.64 20.42
C VAL A 240 32.60 -7.29 20.30
N GLU A 241 32.71 -8.54 20.75
CA GLU A 241 33.93 -9.35 20.66
C GLU A 241 33.83 -10.33 19.51
N TRP A 242 34.69 -10.14 18.51
CA TRP A 242 34.81 -11.02 17.35
C TRP A 242 36.21 -11.57 17.26
N THR A 243 36.38 -12.86 17.54
CA THR A 243 37.71 -13.52 17.62
C THR A 243 38.04 -14.34 16.38
N SER A 244 37.05 -14.97 15.73
CA SER A 244 37.23 -15.78 14.53
C SER A 244 35.89 -16.05 13.85
N ASN A 245 35.90 -16.30 12.53
CA ASN A 245 34.71 -16.68 11.76
C ASN A 245 34.15 -18.07 12.11
N LYS A 246 34.93 -18.90 12.82
CA LYS A 246 34.52 -20.23 13.30
C LYS A 246 34.00 -20.23 14.74
N LYS A 247 34.06 -19.08 15.42
CA LYS A 247 33.58 -18.90 16.79
C LYS A 247 32.40 -17.93 16.79
N PRO A 248 31.50 -18.04 17.78
CA PRO A 248 30.43 -17.06 17.92
C PRO A 248 30.98 -15.65 18.11
N ILE A 249 30.29 -14.67 17.56
CA ILE A 249 30.44 -13.25 17.91
C ILE A 249 29.69 -13.06 19.22
N VAL A 250 30.38 -12.47 20.20
CA VAL A 250 29.84 -12.28 21.55
C VAL A 250 29.52 -10.81 21.75
N LEU A 251 28.26 -10.51 22.10
CA LEU A 251 27.83 -9.19 22.53
C LEU A 251 27.65 -9.18 24.04
N THR A 252 28.10 -8.12 24.71
CA THR A 252 27.96 -8.00 26.17
C THR A 252 27.55 -6.58 26.56
N LYS A 253 26.52 -6.47 27.39
CA LYS A 253 26.05 -5.21 27.99
C LYS A 253 25.48 -5.50 29.37
N ASN A 254 26.06 -4.93 30.42
CA ASN A 254 25.68 -5.22 31.82
C ASN A 254 25.73 -6.74 32.10
N ASP A 255 24.63 -7.32 32.58
CA ASP A 255 24.48 -8.77 32.83
C ASP A 255 23.97 -9.56 31.60
N MET A 256 23.83 -8.91 30.44
CA MET A 256 23.37 -9.52 29.20
C MET A 256 24.54 -10.02 28.36
N LYS A 257 24.44 -11.27 27.90
CA LYS A 257 25.39 -11.90 26.98
C LYS A 257 24.62 -12.53 25.83
N ILE A 258 25.05 -12.24 24.59
CA ILE A 258 24.47 -12.79 23.38
C ILE A 258 25.57 -13.44 22.54
N GLU A 259 25.35 -14.65 22.05
CA GLU A 259 26.28 -15.35 21.15
C GLU A 259 25.61 -15.64 19.80
N ILE A 260 26.26 -15.22 18.71
CA ILE A 260 25.74 -15.36 17.34
C ILE A 260 26.78 -16.04 16.45
N THR A 261 26.37 -17.11 15.75
CA THR A 261 27.27 -17.87 14.87
C THR A 261 27.08 -17.49 13.40
N VAL A 262 28.18 -17.29 12.68
CA VAL A 262 28.15 -16.94 11.25
C VAL A 262 27.45 -18.06 10.47
N GLY A 263 26.45 -17.71 9.67
CA GLY A 263 25.64 -18.63 8.87
C GLY A 263 24.43 -19.21 9.60
N SER A 264 24.16 -18.80 10.84
CA SER A 264 22.98 -19.23 11.62
C SER A 264 22.00 -18.09 11.81
N ASP A 265 20.71 -18.41 11.81
CA ASP A 265 19.60 -17.54 12.25
C ASP A 265 19.34 -17.65 13.76
N GLY A 266 19.94 -18.63 14.44
CA GLY A 266 19.86 -18.78 15.89
C GLY A 266 20.89 -17.93 16.64
N PHE A 267 20.52 -17.52 17.85
CA PHE A 267 21.42 -16.88 18.82
C PHE A 267 21.17 -17.45 20.21
N GLU A 268 22.19 -17.41 21.06
CA GLU A 268 22.04 -17.72 22.48
C GLU A 268 22.00 -16.43 23.28
N PHE A 269 20.92 -16.20 24.02
CA PHE A 269 20.79 -15.05 24.92
C PHE A 269 20.76 -15.51 26.37
N THR A 270 21.53 -14.85 27.21
CA THR A 270 21.54 -15.08 28.66
C THR A 270 21.55 -13.74 29.37
N HIS A 271 20.65 -13.57 30.33
CA HIS A 271 20.60 -12.43 31.22
C HIS A 271 20.29 -12.90 32.65
N ARG A 272 20.68 -12.09 33.66
CA ARG A 272 20.47 -12.41 35.09
C ARG A 272 19.28 -11.69 35.73
N THR A 273 18.56 -10.87 34.96
CA THR A 273 17.39 -10.12 35.43
C THR A 273 16.14 -10.99 35.44
N LYS A 274 15.20 -10.75 36.37
CA LYS A 274 13.89 -11.43 36.36
C LYS A 274 12.95 -10.90 35.29
N ASP A 275 13.18 -9.67 34.83
CA ASP A 275 12.36 -9.03 33.80
C ASP A 275 12.68 -9.63 32.44
N MET A 276 11.61 -9.99 31.72
CA MET A 276 11.67 -10.50 30.35
C MET A 276 12.14 -9.39 29.42
N LYS A 277 13.13 -9.69 28.59
CA LYS A 277 13.70 -8.79 27.58
C LYS A 277 13.09 -9.03 26.21
N ALA A 278 13.20 -8.05 25.32
CA ALA A 278 12.77 -8.22 23.93
C ALA A 278 13.41 -9.44 23.25
N LEU A 279 14.68 -9.72 23.56
CA LEU A 279 15.40 -10.91 23.08
C LEU A 279 14.84 -12.25 23.60
N ASP A 280 14.17 -12.30 24.75
CA ASP A 280 13.57 -13.54 25.26
C ASP A 280 12.33 -13.96 24.47
N GLN A 281 11.70 -13.01 23.77
CA GLN A 281 10.53 -13.24 22.93
C GLN A 281 10.91 -13.63 21.50
N LEU A 282 12.20 -13.53 21.17
CA LEU A 282 12.72 -13.78 19.83
C LEU A 282 13.35 -15.18 19.78
N GLU A 283 12.64 -16.15 19.20
CA GLU A 283 13.16 -17.52 19.07
C GLU A 283 14.38 -17.61 18.14
N LYS A 284 14.41 -16.77 17.10
CA LYS A 284 15.48 -16.70 16.10
C LYS A 284 15.40 -15.39 15.30
N MET A 285 16.46 -15.08 14.57
CA MET A 285 16.54 -13.97 13.63
C MET A 285 15.76 -14.28 12.34
N ASP A 286 15.29 -13.24 11.65
CA ASP A 286 14.56 -13.41 10.38
C ASP A 286 15.49 -13.79 9.23
N LEU A 287 16.77 -13.42 9.34
CA LEU A 287 17.83 -13.82 8.42
C LEU A 287 19.03 -14.39 9.17
N PRO A 288 19.74 -15.36 8.57
CA PRO A 288 20.98 -15.84 9.15
C PRO A 288 22.03 -14.73 9.16
N MET A 289 22.90 -14.72 10.16
CA MET A 289 24.03 -13.80 10.18
C MET A 289 24.97 -14.12 9.02
N VAL A 290 25.31 -13.12 8.19
CA VAL A 290 26.23 -13.28 7.05
C VAL A 290 27.40 -12.32 7.15
N LEU A 291 28.48 -12.67 6.45
CA LEU A 291 29.60 -11.75 6.24
C LEU A 291 29.44 -11.09 4.87
N LYS A 292 29.25 -9.77 4.84
CA LYS A 292 29.28 -8.97 3.60
C LYS A 292 30.36 -7.91 3.73
N ASN A 293 31.24 -7.82 2.74
CA ASN A 293 32.33 -6.84 2.70
C ASN A 293 33.22 -6.84 3.97
N GLY A 294 33.43 -8.00 4.59
CA GLY A 294 34.23 -8.13 5.81
C GLY A 294 33.52 -7.69 7.10
N GLN A 295 32.24 -7.33 7.03
CA GLN A 295 31.42 -6.96 8.18
C GLN A 295 30.41 -8.07 8.50
N ALA A 296 30.12 -8.24 9.80
CA ALA A 296 29.05 -9.10 10.27
C ALA A 296 27.71 -8.37 10.11
N MET A 297 26.82 -8.94 9.32
CA MET A 297 25.50 -8.41 9.03
C MET A 297 24.42 -9.33 9.61
N VAL A 298 23.45 -8.75 10.30
CA VAL A 298 22.31 -9.44 10.92
C VAL A 298 21.01 -8.80 10.46
N SER A 299 19.87 -9.44 10.71
CA SER A 299 18.56 -8.84 10.41
C SER A 299 18.26 -7.63 11.30
N SER A 300 17.59 -6.62 10.75
CA SER A 300 17.17 -5.42 11.47
C SER A 300 16.35 -5.73 12.73
N ASN A 301 15.42 -6.68 12.65
CA ASN A 301 14.57 -7.09 13.79
C ASN A 301 15.38 -7.53 15.02
N PHE A 302 16.56 -8.14 14.81
CA PHE A 302 17.44 -8.57 15.88
C PHE A 302 18.08 -7.37 16.56
N ILE A 303 18.47 -6.35 15.78
CA ILE A 303 19.00 -5.09 16.30
C ILE A 303 17.92 -4.32 17.08
N ASP A 304 16.68 -4.33 16.61
CA ASP A 304 15.56 -3.69 17.29
C ASP A 304 15.30 -4.32 18.67
N ALA A 305 15.50 -5.64 18.79
CA ALA A 305 15.41 -6.37 20.06
C ALA A 305 16.57 -6.10 21.02
N LEU A 306 17.67 -5.46 20.58
CA LEU A 306 18.75 -5.02 21.46
C LEU A 306 18.31 -3.74 22.21
N GLU A 307 18.20 -3.81 23.53
CA GLU A 307 17.87 -2.70 24.45
C GLU A 307 19.10 -2.09 25.12
#